data_AF-A0A933JW37-F1
#
_entry.id   AF-A0A933JW37-F1
#
_cell.length_a   1.000
_cell.length_b   1.000
_cell.length_c   1.000
_cell.angle_alpha   90.00
_cell.angle_beta   90.00
_cell.angle_gamma   90.00
#
_symmetry.space_group_name_H-M   'P 1'
#
loop_
_entity.id
_entity.type
_entity.pdbx_description
1 polymer ?
#
loop_
_entity_poly.entity_id
_entity_poly.type
_entity_poly.pdbx_seq_one_letter_code
_entity_poly.pdbx_strand_id
1 'polypeptide(L)'
;MPDIDDGDSVEIQGSAALPYVLKNTGGVYSCTCPAWRNQSAPIERRTCKHLRGYRGEAEETLRVGSAAPPPRAVRKVTHPDGSVSESADAKPPPLLLAHSWEAHIDLKGWWMSEKLDGVRAYWDGEGFVSRLGNAYRAPKWFTQGLPKTPLDGELWCGRKLFQRTLSIVRRYDESDDWQQVRYLVFDAPSLDTPFEARLAEVRRALEAAQNPHAEHHPHELCEGIDHVKAELDRVESLGGEGLMMRKPGSRYQVGRSSTLLKVKRFRDAEARILDHLPGTGKHKGRLGALLVEMPDGTKFSVGTGFSDAEREQPPKRGEVITYRYQELSDGGVPRFPTYVGVRHDFDFDAARSQSTSESRPAAVGKPSARPAEAPRAVGPDQLADFESGPDLPTPTQARLSRTGTEVRSQVIERYESNVAARAAFEDAKRAIAAGGYRLR
;
A
#
# COMPACT_ATOMS: atom_id res chain seq x y z
N MET A 1 -7.45 -21.64 33.93
CA MET A 1 -8.59 -20.78 33.53
C MET A 1 -9.06 -21.22 32.13
N PRO A 2 -10.16 -20.70 31.55
CA PRO A 2 -10.43 -20.98 30.14
C PRO A 2 -9.25 -20.50 29.30
N ASP A 3 -8.60 -21.43 28.61
CA ASP A 3 -7.54 -21.14 27.66
C ASP A 3 -7.99 -21.60 26.28
N ILE A 4 -7.33 -21.08 25.23
CA ILE A 4 -7.62 -21.47 23.86
C ILE A 4 -6.61 -22.54 23.47
N ASP A 5 -7.09 -23.74 23.16
CA ASP A 5 -6.26 -24.84 22.69
C ASP A 5 -5.51 -24.45 21.40
N ASP A 6 -4.36 -25.08 21.18
CA ASP A 6 -3.53 -24.71 20.03
C ASP A 6 -4.22 -25.02 18.70
N GLY A 7 -4.36 -24.00 17.85
CA GLY A 7 -5.09 -24.07 16.58
C GLY A 7 -6.54 -23.56 16.68
N ASP A 8 -7.09 -23.47 17.89
CA ASP A 8 -8.48 -23.08 18.11
C ASP A 8 -8.69 -21.57 18.19
N SER A 9 -9.95 -21.17 18.06
CA SER A 9 -10.39 -19.78 18.14
C SER A 9 -11.70 -19.62 18.88
N VAL A 10 -11.85 -18.49 19.56
CA VAL A 10 -13.05 -18.14 20.32
C VAL A 10 -13.51 -16.73 19.94
N GLU A 11 -14.81 -16.58 19.74
CA GLU A 11 -15.43 -15.28 19.49
C GLU A 11 -15.84 -14.60 20.80
N ILE A 12 -15.55 -13.31 20.91
CA ILE A 12 -15.90 -12.50 22.07
C ILE A 12 -16.55 -11.18 21.65
N GLN A 13 -17.68 -10.86 22.27
CA GLN A 13 -18.34 -9.59 22.02
C GLN A 13 -17.54 -8.45 22.66
N GLY A 14 -17.08 -7.51 21.83
CA GLY A 14 -16.36 -6.33 22.27
C GLY A 14 -17.12 -5.03 21.98
N SER A 15 -16.37 -3.93 21.83
CA SER A 15 -16.94 -2.61 21.51
C SER A 15 -17.33 -2.42 20.03
N ALA A 16 -17.09 -3.43 19.18
CA ALA A 16 -17.47 -3.41 17.77
C ALA A 16 -18.81 -4.10 17.57
N ALA A 17 -19.47 -3.81 16.44
CA ALA A 17 -20.73 -4.46 16.05
C ALA A 17 -20.55 -5.96 15.77
N LEU A 18 -19.40 -6.37 15.24
CA LEU A 18 -19.03 -7.77 15.07
C LEU A 18 -18.13 -8.24 16.23
N PRO A 19 -18.25 -9.51 16.67
CA PRO A 19 -17.40 -10.06 17.70
C PRO A 19 -15.94 -10.09 17.25
N TYR A 20 -15.03 -9.92 18.21
CA TYR A 20 -13.61 -10.11 17.96
C TYR A 20 -13.27 -11.59 18.07
N VAL A 21 -12.30 -12.04 17.30
CA VAL A 21 -11.82 -13.43 17.32
C VAL A 21 -10.50 -13.45 18.09
N LEU A 22 -10.44 -14.28 19.12
CA LEU A 22 -9.23 -14.66 19.83
C LEU A 22 -8.75 -15.99 19.24
N LYS A 23 -7.45 -16.14 18.98
CA LYS A 23 -6.90 -17.37 18.42
C LYS A 23 -5.57 -17.71 19.07
N ASN A 24 -5.34 -18.99 19.34
CA ASN A 24 -4.01 -19.51 19.69
C ASN A 24 -3.47 -20.32 18.51
N THR A 25 -2.23 -20.06 18.09
CA THR A 25 -1.57 -20.84 17.01
C THR A 25 -0.08 -20.93 17.28
N GLY A 26 0.42 -22.15 17.44
CA GLY A 26 1.80 -22.42 17.86
C GLY A 26 2.15 -21.79 19.22
N GLY A 27 1.18 -21.66 20.14
CA GLY A 27 1.38 -20.98 21.43
C GLY A 27 1.39 -19.44 21.36
N VAL A 28 1.10 -18.85 20.18
CA VAL A 28 0.99 -17.41 20.00
C VAL A 28 -0.48 -16.99 20.00
N TYR A 29 -0.84 -16.16 20.97
CA TYR A 29 -2.20 -15.64 21.13
C TYR A 29 -2.41 -14.36 20.34
N SER A 30 -3.51 -14.30 19.60
CA SER A 30 -3.91 -13.15 18.79
C SER A 30 -5.35 -12.72 19.03
N CYS A 31 -5.64 -11.45 18.73
CA CYS A 31 -6.99 -10.89 18.82
C CYS A 31 -7.26 -9.95 17.64
N THR A 32 -8.43 -10.03 17.01
CA THR A 32 -8.80 -9.14 15.90
C THR A 32 -9.17 -7.72 16.34
N CYS A 33 -9.15 -7.41 17.64
CA CYS A 33 -9.46 -6.07 18.12
C CYS A 33 -8.36 -5.04 17.74
N PRO A 34 -8.73 -3.77 17.49
CA PRO A 34 -7.75 -2.73 17.15
C PRO A 34 -6.66 -2.55 18.21
N ALA A 35 -7.01 -2.69 19.49
CA ALA A 35 -6.08 -2.52 20.60
C ALA A 35 -4.97 -3.57 20.64
N TRP A 36 -5.17 -4.76 20.07
CA TRP A 36 -4.15 -5.80 19.92
C TRP A 36 -3.42 -5.66 18.57
N ARG A 37 -4.17 -5.50 17.47
CA ARG A 37 -3.61 -5.42 16.10
C ARG A 37 -2.62 -4.26 15.92
N ASN A 38 -2.88 -3.14 16.59
CA ASN A 38 -2.11 -1.92 16.44
C ASN A 38 -0.97 -1.78 17.47
N GLN A 39 -0.67 -2.81 18.26
CA GLN A 39 0.46 -2.76 19.18
C GLN A 39 1.81 -2.88 18.46
N SER A 40 2.74 -2.02 18.88
CA SER A 40 4.12 -2.03 18.39
C SER A 40 5.00 -3.11 19.05
N ALA A 41 4.46 -3.92 19.97
CA ALA A 41 5.16 -5.03 20.59
C ALA A 41 5.28 -6.25 19.62
N PRO A 42 6.30 -7.12 19.79
CA PRO A 42 6.36 -8.43 19.12
C PRO A 42 5.08 -9.22 19.37
N ILE A 43 4.63 -10.04 18.41
CA ILE A 43 3.33 -10.70 18.44
C ILE A 43 3.14 -11.58 19.69
N GLU A 44 4.22 -12.17 20.18
CA GLU A 44 4.30 -13.01 21.37
C GLU A 44 4.07 -12.21 22.67
N ARG A 45 4.30 -10.89 22.64
CA ARG A 45 4.16 -9.99 23.79
C ARG A 45 2.96 -9.04 23.67
N ARG A 46 2.16 -9.17 22.61
CA ARG A 46 0.92 -8.39 22.47
C ARG A 46 -0.15 -8.95 23.39
N THR A 47 -0.94 -8.06 23.97
CA THR A 47 -2.08 -8.41 24.82
C THR A 47 -3.18 -7.38 24.64
N CYS A 48 -4.41 -7.65 25.06
CA CYS A 48 -5.46 -6.63 25.09
C CYS A 48 -6.46 -6.95 26.19
N LYS A 49 -7.40 -6.04 26.45
CA LYS A 49 -8.45 -6.26 27.46
C LYS A 49 -9.24 -7.55 27.23
N HIS A 50 -9.33 -8.00 25.98
CA HIS A 50 -10.05 -9.22 25.60
C HIS A 50 -9.25 -10.49 25.95
N LEU A 51 -7.96 -10.54 25.62
CA LEU A 51 -7.09 -11.66 26.01
C LEU A 51 -6.95 -11.74 27.54
N ARG A 52 -6.81 -10.59 28.21
CA ARG A 52 -6.80 -10.52 29.69
C ARG A 52 -8.13 -10.95 30.30
N GLY A 53 -9.24 -10.54 29.70
CA GLY A 53 -10.58 -10.92 30.17
C GLY A 53 -10.88 -12.40 29.96
N TYR A 54 -10.38 -13.00 28.88
CA TYR A 54 -10.61 -14.41 28.56
C TYR A 54 -9.67 -15.34 29.35
N ARG A 55 -8.36 -15.11 29.29
CA ARG A 55 -7.34 -15.98 29.92
C ARG A 55 -7.12 -15.66 31.40
N GLY A 56 -7.63 -14.54 31.87
CA GLY A 56 -7.33 -14.01 33.20
C GLY A 56 -6.07 -13.15 33.23
N GLU A 57 -6.11 -12.12 34.06
CA GLU A 57 -5.08 -11.07 34.09
C GLU A 57 -3.71 -11.60 34.56
N ALA A 58 -3.69 -12.53 35.51
CA ALA A 58 -2.45 -13.13 36.02
C ALA A 58 -1.75 -14.02 34.97
N GLU A 59 -2.47 -14.92 34.31
CA GLU A 59 -1.92 -15.82 33.29
C GLU A 59 -1.48 -15.07 32.05
N GLU A 60 -2.24 -14.04 31.66
CA GLU A 60 -1.88 -13.20 30.52
C GLU A 60 -0.66 -12.32 30.82
N THR A 61 -0.52 -11.83 32.06
CA THR A 61 0.65 -11.07 32.52
C THR A 61 1.90 -11.95 32.57
N LEU A 62 1.78 -13.20 33.04
CA LEU A 62 2.86 -14.18 33.01
C LEU A 62 3.32 -14.48 31.57
N ARG A 63 2.37 -14.61 30.63
CA ARG A 63 2.68 -14.89 29.23
C ARG A 63 3.44 -13.75 28.55
N VAL A 64 2.98 -12.51 28.71
CA VAL A 64 3.63 -11.36 28.04
C VAL A 64 4.89 -10.87 28.75
N GLY A 65 5.15 -11.37 29.97
CA GLY A 65 6.18 -10.85 30.87
C GLY A 65 5.72 -9.52 31.49
N SER A 66 5.85 -9.39 32.81
CA SER A 66 5.35 -8.24 33.56
C SER A 66 5.89 -6.89 33.06
N ALA A 67 5.06 -6.14 32.31
CA ALA A 67 4.63 -4.77 32.63
C ALA A 67 3.87 -4.18 31.42
N ALA A 68 2.63 -3.76 31.66
CA ALA A 68 2.01 -2.72 30.83
C ALA A 68 2.92 -1.49 30.80
N PRO A 69 3.05 -0.77 29.67
CA PRO A 69 3.86 0.44 29.68
C PRO A 69 3.22 1.48 30.61
N PRO A 70 3.96 2.04 31.59
CA PRO A 70 3.51 3.23 32.31
C PRO A 70 3.41 4.41 31.31
N PRO A 71 2.69 5.50 31.65
CA PRO A 71 2.78 6.73 30.87
C PRO A 71 4.25 7.11 30.70
N ARG A 72 4.59 7.50 29.46
CA ARG A 72 5.94 7.66 28.90
C ARG A 72 6.95 8.18 29.93
N ALA A 73 7.74 7.28 30.51
CA ALA A 73 8.95 7.65 31.24
C ALA A 73 10.12 7.75 30.25
N VAL A 74 10.86 8.86 30.37
CA VAL A 74 12.05 9.21 29.58
C VAL A 74 13.03 8.03 29.53
N ARG A 75 13.38 7.56 28.33
CA ARG A 75 14.42 6.54 28.14
C ARG A 75 15.79 7.22 28.15
N LYS A 76 16.60 6.95 29.18
CA LYS A 76 18.03 7.27 29.18
C LYS A 76 18.76 6.20 28.35
N VAL A 77 19.53 6.63 27.36
CA VAL A 77 20.48 5.77 26.64
C VAL A 77 21.86 6.04 27.22
N THR A 78 22.50 5.00 27.74
CA THR A 78 23.91 5.01 28.15
C THR A 78 24.77 4.62 26.96
N HIS A 79 25.70 5.50 26.57
CA HIS A 79 26.75 5.19 25.60
C HIS A 79 27.85 4.34 26.26
N PRO A 80 28.71 3.65 25.48
CA PRO A 80 29.79 2.81 26.01
C PRO A 80 30.81 3.56 26.89
N ASP A 81 30.82 4.89 26.84
CA ASP A 81 31.65 5.79 27.64
C ASP A 81 30.98 6.29 28.93
N GLY A 82 29.76 5.82 29.23
CA GLY A 82 29.00 6.21 30.41
C GLY A 82 28.28 7.56 30.28
N SER A 83 28.36 8.24 29.13
CA SER A 83 27.58 9.45 28.89
C SER A 83 26.10 9.11 28.65
N VAL A 84 25.21 9.90 29.27
CA VAL A 84 23.77 9.77 29.14
C VAL A 84 23.28 10.90 28.24
N SER A 85 22.80 10.57 27.04
CA SER A 85 22.11 11.56 26.19
C SER A 85 20.61 11.30 26.21
N GLU A 86 19.83 12.35 26.50
CA GLU A 86 18.37 12.32 26.47
C GLU A 86 17.88 12.03 25.04
N SER A 87 17.03 11.01 24.86
CA SER A 87 16.26 10.92 23.61
C SER A 87 15.22 12.05 23.64
N ALA A 88 15.48 13.12 22.91
CA ALA A 88 14.54 14.22 22.73
C ALA A 88 13.15 13.67 22.38
N ASP A 89 12.11 14.23 22.99
CA ASP A 89 10.73 13.98 22.57
C ASP A 89 10.65 14.17 21.05
N ALA A 90 10.38 13.07 20.34
CA ALA A 90 10.30 13.04 18.88
C ALA A 90 9.23 14.03 18.38
N LYS A 91 9.66 15.26 18.09
CA LYS A 91 8.79 16.33 17.59
C LYS A 91 8.56 16.10 16.10
N PRO A 92 7.30 16.05 15.62
CA PRO A 92 7.03 15.95 14.19
C PRO A 92 7.70 17.11 13.42
N PRO A 93 8.30 16.85 12.25
CA PRO A 93 8.90 17.91 11.44
C PRO A 93 7.84 18.89 10.91
N PRO A 94 8.25 20.12 10.54
CA PRO A 94 7.35 21.15 10.01
C PRO A 94 6.93 20.82 8.57
N LEU A 95 5.94 19.95 8.42
CA LEU A 95 5.52 19.42 7.12
C LEU A 95 4.34 20.17 6.50
N LEU A 96 4.46 20.49 5.21
CA LEU A 96 3.36 20.92 4.36
C LEU A 96 2.51 19.71 3.95
N LEU A 97 1.19 19.83 4.07
CA LEU A 97 0.21 18.77 3.80
C LEU A 97 -0.76 19.18 2.70
N ALA A 98 -1.08 18.23 1.82
CA ALA A 98 -1.96 18.47 0.69
C ALA A 98 -3.45 18.40 1.04
N HIS A 99 -4.25 19.24 0.39
CA HIS A 99 -5.69 18.99 0.20
C HIS A 99 -5.93 18.07 -1.02
N SER A 100 -7.09 17.44 -1.09
CA SER A 100 -7.54 16.83 -2.35
C SER A 100 -7.90 17.93 -3.34
N TRP A 101 -7.54 17.77 -4.61
CA TRP A 101 -8.03 18.67 -5.66
C TRP A 101 -9.52 18.45 -5.92
N GLU A 102 -10.23 19.53 -6.19
CA GLU A 102 -11.64 19.55 -6.56
C GLU A 102 -11.77 20.16 -7.95
N ALA A 103 -12.63 19.60 -8.81
CA ALA A 103 -12.67 19.90 -10.24
C ALA A 103 -12.95 21.38 -10.61
N HIS A 104 -13.45 22.18 -9.65
CA HIS A 104 -13.70 23.60 -9.85
C HIS A 104 -12.45 24.49 -9.71
N ILE A 105 -11.33 23.95 -9.24
CA ILE A 105 -10.06 24.68 -9.09
C ILE A 105 -9.28 24.57 -10.40
N ASP A 106 -9.02 25.69 -11.07
CA ASP A 106 -8.16 25.74 -12.25
C ASP A 106 -6.68 25.48 -11.87
N LEU A 107 -6.11 24.48 -12.51
CA LEU A 107 -4.74 24.02 -12.30
C LEU A 107 -3.76 24.52 -13.37
N LYS A 108 -4.23 25.27 -14.39
CA LYS A 108 -3.33 25.80 -15.41
C LYS A 108 -2.24 26.66 -14.78
N GLY A 109 -1.00 26.40 -15.19
CA GLY A 109 0.20 27.04 -14.67
C GLY A 109 0.71 26.48 -13.35
N TRP A 110 -0.01 25.58 -12.67
CA TRP A 110 0.50 24.93 -11.46
C TRP A 110 1.63 23.96 -11.79
N TRP A 111 2.54 23.76 -10.84
CA TRP A 111 3.56 22.73 -10.96
C TRP A 111 2.98 21.35 -10.67
N MET A 112 3.16 20.42 -11.58
CA MET A 112 2.66 19.05 -11.53
C MET A 112 3.83 18.07 -11.36
N SER A 113 3.64 17.06 -10.53
CA SER A 113 4.59 15.95 -10.36
C SER A 113 3.87 14.65 -10.01
N GLU A 114 4.51 13.50 -10.26
CA GLU A 114 3.96 12.21 -9.85
C GLU A 114 3.80 12.15 -8.32
N LYS A 115 2.66 11.65 -7.86
CA LYS A 115 2.48 11.27 -6.46
C LYS A 115 3.16 9.92 -6.22
N LEU A 116 4.24 9.95 -5.46
CA LEU A 116 5.00 8.77 -5.09
C LEU A 116 4.32 8.00 -3.94
N ASP A 117 4.18 6.69 -4.11
CA ASP A 117 3.70 5.76 -3.07
C ASP A 117 4.90 5.15 -2.31
N GLY A 118 5.58 5.99 -1.54
CA GLY A 118 6.76 5.63 -0.76
C GLY A 118 6.56 5.86 0.73
N VAL A 119 7.65 6.24 1.40
CA VAL A 119 7.61 6.66 2.80
C VAL A 119 8.23 8.06 2.93
N ARG A 120 7.40 9.05 3.25
CA ARG A 120 7.86 10.43 3.47
C ARG A 120 8.99 10.51 4.51
N ALA A 121 10.04 11.22 4.13
CA ALA A 121 11.21 11.48 4.95
C ALA A 121 11.62 12.95 4.88
N TYR A 122 11.69 13.56 6.05
CA TYR A 122 12.27 14.87 6.26
C TYR A 122 13.74 14.69 6.60
N TRP A 123 14.62 15.24 5.77
CA TRP A 123 16.05 15.34 6.08
C TRP A 123 16.28 16.61 6.88
N ASP A 124 16.84 16.49 8.08
CA ASP A 124 17.08 17.64 8.97
C ASP A 124 18.47 18.28 8.80
N GLY A 125 19.28 17.77 7.86
CA GLY A 125 20.69 18.14 7.69
C GLY A 125 21.67 17.07 8.19
N GLU A 126 21.19 16.10 8.96
CA GLU A 126 22.02 15.04 9.55
C GLU A 126 21.40 13.64 9.43
N GLY A 127 20.09 13.53 9.60
CA GLY A 127 19.35 12.29 9.57
C GLY A 127 17.97 12.44 8.94
N PHE A 128 17.33 11.30 8.69
CA PHE A 128 15.96 11.28 8.21
C PHE A 128 14.97 11.10 9.35
N VAL A 129 13.89 11.88 9.29
CA VAL A 129 12.80 11.90 10.25
C VAL A 129 11.49 11.63 9.53
N SER A 130 10.71 10.69 10.06
CA SER A 130 9.37 10.38 9.57
C SER A 130 8.38 11.51 9.86
N ARG A 131 7.21 11.43 9.21
CA ARG A 131 6.08 12.33 9.47
C ARG A 131 5.73 12.51 10.95
N LEU A 132 5.91 11.48 11.77
CA LEU A 132 5.55 11.48 13.20
C LEU A 132 6.74 11.79 14.12
N GLY A 133 7.90 12.15 13.58
CA GLY A 133 9.10 12.46 14.36
C GLY A 133 10.03 11.26 14.63
N ASN A 134 9.68 10.04 14.19
CA ASN A 134 10.57 8.89 14.36
C ASN A 134 11.75 8.97 13.40
N ALA A 135 12.97 8.76 13.88
CA ALA A 135 14.16 8.67 13.05
C ALA A 135 14.18 7.39 12.20
N TYR A 136 14.60 7.49 10.94
CA TYR A 136 15.00 6.35 10.13
C TYR A 136 16.50 6.11 10.28
N ARG A 137 16.92 4.85 10.39
CA ARG A 137 18.34 4.48 10.46
C ARG A 137 18.89 4.20 9.07
N ALA A 138 19.06 5.26 8.30
CA ALA A 138 19.75 5.18 7.01
C ALA A 138 21.25 4.95 7.23
N PRO A 139 21.89 4.03 6.50
CA PRO A 139 23.34 3.85 6.55
C PRO A 139 24.09 5.14 6.17
N LYS A 140 25.29 5.34 6.74
CA LYS A 140 26.09 6.55 6.46
C LYS A 140 26.39 6.76 4.98
N TRP A 141 26.64 5.67 4.23
CA TRP A 141 26.90 5.74 2.79
C TRP A 141 25.68 6.25 2.00
N PHE A 142 24.47 6.05 2.52
CA PHE A 142 23.23 6.51 1.86
C PHE A 142 23.06 8.03 1.99
N THR A 143 23.42 8.60 3.15
CA THR A 143 23.28 10.03 3.44
C THR A 143 24.52 10.86 3.12
N GLN A 144 25.62 10.21 2.75
CA GLN A 144 26.89 10.87 2.45
C GLN A 144 26.74 11.92 1.35
N GLY A 145 27.26 13.13 1.59
CA GLY A 145 27.23 14.23 0.63
C GLY A 145 25.92 15.03 0.60
N LEU A 146 24.85 14.57 1.25
CA LEU A 146 23.60 15.35 1.33
C LEU A 146 23.85 16.73 1.97
N PRO A 147 23.18 17.79 1.46
CA PRO A 147 23.38 19.13 1.97
C PRO A 147 22.89 19.25 3.42
N LYS A 148 23.44 20.22 4.17
CA LYS A 148 22.97 20.52 5.52
C LYS A 148 21.61 21.23 5.56
N THR A 149 21.16 21.75 4.42
CA THR A 149 19.83 22.35 4.28
C THR A 149 18.76 21.29 4.48
N PRO A 150 17.72 21.54 5.32
CA PRO A 150 16.61 20.62 5.45
C PRO A 150 15.85 20.38 4.15
N LEU A 151 15.52 19.12 3.87
CA LEU A 151 14.84 18.68 2.65
C LEU A 151 13.58 17.87 2.99
N ASP A 152 12.57 17.95 2.13
CA ASP A 152 11.35 17.15 2.23
C ASP A 152 11.19 16.32 0.96
N GLY A 153 10.99 15.02 1.15
CA GLY A 153 11.04 14.05 0.06
C GLY A 153 10.41 12.73 0.45
N GLU A 154 10.48 11.80 -0.49
CA GLU A 154 9.96 10.44 -0.34
C GLU A 154 11.11 9.43 -0.44
N LEU A 155 11.25 8.54 0.55
CA LEU A 155 12.03 7.32 0.38
C LEU A 155 11.20 6.36 -0.48
N TRP A 156 11.75 5.87 -1.58
CA TRP A 156 10.98 5.20 -2.62
C TRP A 156 11.80 4.12 -3.33
N CYS A 157 11.25 2.90 -3.44
CA CYS A 157 11.89 1.79 -4.18
C CYS A 157 11.33 1.58 -5.60
N GLY A 158 10.26 2.28 -5.97
CA GLY A 158 9.56 2.07 -7.22
C GLY A 158 8.03 2.04 -7.07
N ARG A 159 7.33 2.07 -8.20
CA ARG A 159 5.88 1.95 -8.27
C ARG A 159 5.42 0.59 -7.76
N LYS A 160 4.31 0.55 -7.00
CA LYS A 160 3.77 -0.65 -6.34
C LYS A 160 4.72 -1.34 -5.35
N LEU A 161 5.78 -0.66 -4.89
CA LEU A 161 6.77 -1.19 -3.95
C LEU A 161 6.69 -0.51 -2.57
N PHE A 162 5.53 0.03 -2.20
CA PHE A 162 5.30 0.65 -0.88
C PHE A 162 5.65 -0.30 0.28
N GLN A 163 5.10 -1.51 0.29
CA GLN A 163 5.36 -2.50 1.36
C GLN A 163 6.85 -2.86 1.45
N ARG A 164 7.53 -2.98 0.30
CA ARG A 164 8.97 -3.23 0.25
C ARG A 164 9.75 -2.05 0.82
N THR A 165 9.46 -0.82 0.38
CA THR A 165 10.07 0.41 0.90
C THR A 165 9.92 0.49 2.42
N LEU A 166 8.69 0.30 2.92
CA LEU A 166 8.38 0.31 4.35
C LEU A 166 9.15 -0.77 5.12
N SER A 167 9.29 -1.97 4.56
CA SER A 167 10.02 -3.08 5.18
C SER A 167 11.52 -2.79 5.35
N ILE A 168 12.11 -1.98 4.47
CA ILE A 168 13.52 -1.61 4.53
C ILE A 168 13.72 -0.48 5.55
N VAL A 169 13.00 0.64 5.38
CA VAL A 169 13.27 1.87 6.14
C VAL A 169 12.90 1.77 7.63
N ARG A 170 12.06 0.79 8.02
CA ARG A 170 11.68 0.56 9.42
C ARG A 170 12.66 -0.32 10.19
N ARG A 171 13.60 -0.99 9.52
CA ARG A 171 14.59 -1.82 10.21
C ARG A 171 15.68 -0.96 10.86
N TYR A 172 16.27 -1.52 11.90
CA TYR A 172 17.35 -0.91 12.67
C TYR A 172 18.71 -1.57 12.36
N ASP A 173 18.79 -2.29 11.23
CA ASP A 173 19.93 -3.13 10.88
C ASP A 173 20.89 -2.48 9.88
N GLU A 174 20.58 -1.28 9.37
CA GLU A 174 21.39 -0.57 8.37
C GLU A 174 21.75 -1.46 7.16
N SER A 175 20.84 -2.38 6.80
CA SER A 175 21.06 -3.41 5.78
C SER A 175 21.35 -2.85 4.37
N ASP A 176 22.07 -3.64 3.56
CA ASP A 176 22.36 -3.32 2.16
C ASP A 176 21.12 -3.19 1.26
N ASP A 177 19.96 -3.64 1.73
CA ASP A 177 18.67 -3.43 1.07
C ASP A 177 18.38 -1.94 0.81
N TRP A 178 18.98 -1.01 1.56
CA TRP A 178 18.91 0.43 1.29
C TRP A 178 19.41 0.82 -0.11
N GLN A 179 20.21 -0.01 -0.79
CA GLN A 179 20.65 0.23 -2.16
C GLN A 179 19.48 0.31 -3.16
N GLN A 180 18.34 -0.32 -2.81
CA GLN A 180 17.10 -0.29 -3.60
C GLN A 180 16.29 1.00 -3.38
N VAL A 181 16.61 1.77 -2.34
CA VAL A 181 15.88 2.99 -1.96
C VAL A 181 16.46 4.19 -2.72
N ARG A 182 15.60 5.12 -3.11
CA ARG A 182 15.96 6.47 -3.53
C ARG A 182 15.26 7.49 -2.66
N TYR A 183 15.90 8.64 -2.43
CA TYR A 183 15.32 9.79 -1.77
C TYR A 183 14.95 10.83 -2.84
N LEU A 184 13.67 10.89 -3.18
CA LEU A 184 13.12 11.81 -4.18
C LEU A 184 12.65 13.08 -3.50
N VAL A 185 13.41 14.17 -3.68
CA VAL A 185 13.23 15.43 -2.95
C VAL A 185 12.31 16.37 -3.70
N PHE A 186 11.22 16.81 -3.06
CA PHE A 186 10.22 17.67 -3.70
C PHE A 186 10.12 19.08 -3.08
N ASP A 187 10.75 19.37 -1.95
CA ASP A 187 10.77 20.73 -1.37
C ASP A 187 11.95 20.95 -0.40
N ALA A 188 12.19 22.20 -0.02
CA ALA A 188 13.19 22.63 0.97
C ALA A 188 12.53 23.52 2.04
N PRO A 189 11.99 22.94 3.14
CA PRO A 189 11.09 23.63 4.07
C PRO A 189 11.67 24.86 4.79
N SER A 190 13.00 24.93 4.94
CA SER A 190 13.67 26.02 5.65
C SER A 190 13.88 27.28 4.81
N LEU A 191 13.67 27.20 3.49
CA LEU A 191 13.87 28.34 2.60
C LEU A 191 12.61 29.19 2.52
N ASP A 192 12.67 30.43 2.99
CA ASP A 192 11.55 31.37 2.88
C ASP A 192 11.53 32.09 1.52
N THR A 193 11.44 31.30 0.45
CA THR A 193 11.38 31.76 -0.94
C THR A 193 10.19 31.10 -1.66
N PRO A 194 9.77 31.63 -2.83
CA PRO A 194 8.77 30.98 -3.68
C PRO A 194 9.15 29.55 -4.09
N PHE A 195 8.16 28.70 -4.38
CA PHE A 195 8.37 27.27 -4.68
C PHE A 195 9.41 27.01 -5.77
N GLU A 196 9.40 27.81 -6.84
CA GLU A 196 10.33 27.70 -7.96
C GLU A 196 11.78 27.88 -7.51
N ALA A 197 12.03 28.88 -6.66
CA ALA A 197 13.36 29.14 -6.10
C ALA A 197 13.80 28.01 -5.16
N ARG A 198 12.87 27.45 -4.36
CA ARG A 198 13.18 26.29 -3.49
C ARG A 198 13.52 25.06 -4.33
N LEU A 199 12.75 24.78 -5.38
CA LEU A 199 13.01 23.64 -6.25
C LEU A 199 14.33 23.79 -7.03
N ALA A 200 14.66 25.00 -7.50
CA ALA A 200 15.94 25.29 -8.13
C ALA A 200 17.11 25.06 -7.16
N GLU A 201 16.97 25.48 -5.91
CA GLU A 201 17.98 25.25 -4.88
C GLU A 201 18.13 23.76 -4.53
N VAL A 202 17.03 23.01 -4.45
CA VAL A 202 17.05 21.55 -4.28
C VAL A 202 17.85 20.89 -5.42
N ARG A 203 17.56 21.25 -6.67
CA ARG A 203 18.29 20.72 -7.85
C ARG A 203 19.78 20.99 -7.73
N ARG A 204 20.14 22.27 -7.53
CA ARG A 204 21.53 22.72 -7.40
C ARG A 204 22.27 22.00 -6.27
N ALA A 205 21.64 21.88 -5.11
CA ALA A 205 22.25 21.26 -3.93
C ALA A 205 22.47 19.74 -4.12
N LEU A 206 21.53 19.04 -4.74
CA LEU A 206 21.65 17.60 -4.99
C LEU A 206 22.64 17.28 -6.13
N GLU A 207 22.68 18.11 -7.17
CA GLU A 207 23.70 18.02 -8.24
C GLU A 207 25.11 18.23 -7.68
N ALA A 208 25.29 19.20 -6.78
CA ALA A 208 26.56 19.43 -6.10
C ALA A 208 26.94 18.30 -5.12
N ALA A 209 25.95 17.68 -4.49
CA ALA A 209 26.16 16.56 -3.57
C ALA A 209 26.64 15.28 -4.28
N GLN A 210 26.25 15.09 -5.56
CA GLN A 210 26.53 13.90 -6.36
C GLN A 210 26.19 12.57 -5.65
N ASN A 211 25.16 12.58 -4.80
CA ASN A 211 24.72 11.39 -4.07
C ASN A 211 23.90 10.48 -5.00
N PRO A 212 24.32 9.22 -5.24
CA PRO A 212 23.63 8.32 -6.20
C PRO A 212 22.26 7.82 -5.71
N HIS A 213 21.90 8.09 -4.47
CA HIS A 213 20.66 7.67 -3.83
C HIS A 213 19.68 8.82 -3.59
N ALA A 214 20.02 10.05 -3.94
CA ALA A 214 19.14 11.21 -3.78
C ALA A 214 19.09 12.05 -5.06
N GLU A 215 17.88 12.41 -5.46
CA GLU A 215 17.65 13.24 -6.65
C GLU A 215 16.43 14.13 -6.44
N HIS A 216 16.35 15.22 -7.20
CA HIS A 216 15.17 16.07 -7.17
C HIS A 216 14.00 15.33 -7.83
N HIS A 217 12.81 15.45 -7.26
CA HIS A 217 11.59 14.94 -7.85
C HIS A 217 11.20 15.82 -9.05
N PRO A 218 11.04 15.27 -10.26
CA PRO A 218 10.69 16.06 -11.43
C PRO A 218 9.35 16.77 -11.27
N HIS A 219 9.32 18.04 -11.69
CA HIS A 219 8.10 18.84 -11.77
C HIS A 219 8.04 19.52 -13.13
N GLU A 220 6.83 19.63 -13.68
CA GLU A 220 6.53 20.33 -14.94
C GLU A 220 5.36 21.28 -14.78
N LEU A 221 5.18 22.21 -15.71
CA LEU A 221 4.05 23.14 -15.68
C LEU A 221 2.80 22.46 -16.27
N CYS A 222 1.71 22.53 -15.52
CA CYS A 222 0.39 22.10 -15.97
C CYS A 222 -0.14 23.06 -17.04
N GLU A 223 -0.53 22.52 -18.19
CA GLU A 223 -1.04 23.32 -19.32
C GLU A 223 -2.57 23.50 -19.25
N GLY A 224 -3.22 22.76 -18.36
CA GLY A 224 -4.66 22.76 -18.15
C GLY A 224 -5.18 21.37 -17.79
N ILE A 225 -6.51 21.27 -17.69
CA ILE A 225 -7.16 20.04 -17.19
C ILE A 225 -6.91 18.81 -18.06
N ASP A 226 -6.80 18.97 -19.38
CA ASP A 226 -6.55 17.83 -20.28
C ASP A 226 -5.13 17.28 -20.12
N HIS A 227 -4.15 18.15 -19.83
CA HIS A 227 -2.79 17.72 -19.46
C HIS A 227 -2.82 16.92 -18.15
N VAL A 228 -3.53 17.41 -17.11
CA VAL A 228 -3.69 16.67 -15.85
C VAL A 228 -4.30 15.28 -16.06
N LYS A 229 -5.35 15.18 -16.88
CA LYS A 229 -5.99 13.89 -17.18
C LYS A 229 -5.05 12.94 -17.90
N ALA A 230 -4.40 13.40 -18.96
CA ALA A 230 -3.48 12.60 -19.76
C ALA A 230 -2.28 12.12 -18.93
N GLU A 231 -1.71 13.00 -18.10
CA GLU A 231 -0.60 12.65 -17.23
C GLU A 231 -1.02 11.70 -16.11
N LEU A 232 -2.24 11.88 -15.55
CA LEU A 232 -2.80 10.94 -14.58
C LEU A 232 -3.02 9.56 -15.19
N ASP A 233 -3.61 9.47 -16.40
CA ASP A 233 -3.74 8.22 -17.16
C ASP A 233 -2.36 7.56 -17.37
N ARG A 234 -1.37 8.33 -17.81
CA ARG A 234 -0.01 7.84 -18.04
C ARG A 234 0.61 7.28 -16.77
N VAL A 235 0.62 8.05 -15.68
CA VAL A 235 1.19 7.64 -14.39
C VAL A 235 0.52 6.37 -13.86
N GLU A 236 -0.81 6.32 -13.88
CA GLU A 236 -1.56 5.14 -13.42
C GLU A 236 -1.32 3.91 -14.30
N SER A 237 -1.19 4.08 -15.62
CA SER A 237 -0.87 2.97 -16.54
C SER A 237 0.49 2.35 -16.25
N LEU A 238 1.42 3.13 -15.70
CA LEU A 238 2.73 2.66 -15.28
C LEU A 238 2.76 2.19 -13.81
N GLY A 239 1.61 2.22 -13.12
CA GLY A 239 1.45 1.78 -11.74
C GLY A 239 1.73 2.84 -10.66
N GLY A 240 1.79 4.12 -11.02
CA GLY A 240 1.93 5.22 -10.07
C GLY A 240 0.63 5.56 -9.34
N GLU A 241 0.71 6.35 -8.26
CA GLU A 241 -0.45 6.57 -7.36
C GLU A 241 -1.37 7.72 -7.78
N GLY A 242 -0.86 8.68 -8.54
CA GLY A 242 -1.58 9.89 -8.91
C GLY A 242 -0.65 11.07 -9.14
N LEU A 243 -1.15 12.29 -8.95
CA LEU A 243 -0.36 13.52 -9.16
C LEU A 243 -0.40 14.44 -7.93
N MET A 244 0.63 15.25 -7.80
CA MET A 244 0.73 16.35 -6.84
C MET A 244 0.79 17.67 -7.61
N MET A 245 0.03 18.67 -7.14
CA MET A 245 -0.04 20.00 -7.73
C MET A 245 0.45 21.03 -6.74
N ARG A 246 1.39 21.88 -7.14
CA ARG A 246 1.95 22.95 -6.31
C ARG A 246 1.69 24.31 -6.93
N LYS A 247 1.08 25.21 -6.15
CA LYS A 247 0.72 26.55 -6.59
C LYS A 247 1.98 27.37 -6.92
N PRO A 248 2.03 28.04 -8.08
CA PRO A 248 3.16 28.89 -8.45
C PRO A 248 3.35 30.04 -7.46
N GLY A 249 4.60 30.41 -7.22
CA GLY A 249 4.93 31.51 -6.30
C GLY A 249 4.65 31.20 -4.82
N SER A 250 4.18 30.00 -4.47
CA SER A 250 3.76 29.69 -3.09
C SER A 250 4.94 29.57 -2.13
N ARG A 251 4.84 30.22 -0.97
CA ARG A 251 5.73 29.99 0.18
C ARG A 251 5.44 28.63 0.83
N TYR A 252 6.41 28.10 1.54
CA TYR A 252 6.22 26.89 2.33
C TYR A 252 5.32 27.18 3.54
N GLN A 253 4.29 26.36 3.77
CA GLN A 253 3.34 26.54 4.87
C GLN A 253 3.24 25.25 5.67
N VAL A 254 3.54 25.32 6.96
CA VAL A 254 3.42 24.17 7.85
C VAL A 254 1.94 23.84 8.07
N GLY A 255 1.61 22.56 7.97
CA GLY A 255 0.22 22.09 8.09
C GLY A 255 -0.45 21.94 6.73
N ARG A 256 -1.77 21.78 6.73
CA ARG A 256 -2.53 21.57 5.50
C ARG A 256 -2.80 22.89 4.80
N SER A 257 -2.49 22.96 3.50
CA SER A 257 -2.60 24.19 2.71
C SER A 257 -3.19 23.92 1.35
N SER A 258 -4.02 24.85 0.86
CA SER A 258 -4.57 24.85 -0.49
C SER A 258 -3.50 25.09 -1.57
N THR A 259 -2.28 25.46 -1.18
CA THR A 259 -1.14 25.62 -2.09
C THR A 259 -0.55 24.29 -2.57
N LEU A 260 -0.89 23.18 -1.91
CA LEU A 260 -0.48 21.84 -2.31
C LEU A 260 -1.73 20.96 -2.43
N LEU A 261 -1.97 20.43 -3.63
CA LEU A 261 -3.11 19.57 -3.90
C LEU A 261 -2.63 18.18 -4.34
N LYS A 262 -3.39 17.15 -4.00
CA LYS A 262 -3.24 15.80 -4.55
C LYS A 262 -4.38 15.54 -5.51
N VAL A 263 -4.05 15.14 -6.73
CA VAL A 263 -5.00 14.67 -7.74
C VAL A 263 -4.99 13.15 -7.68
N LYS A 264 -6.18 12.60 -7.53
CA LYS A 264 -6.40 11.15 -7.54
C LYS A 264 -7.54 10.88 -8.51
N ARG A 265 -7.46 9.79 -9.26
CA ARG A 265 -8.64 9.33 -10.00
C ARG A 265 -9.70 8.91 -8.99
N PHE A 266 -10.88 9.46 -9.20
CA PHE A 266 -12.07 8.97 -8.56
C PHE A 266 -12.80 8.11 -9.59
N ARG A 267 -13.18 6.91 -9.17
CA ARG A 267 -14.03 6.00 -9.92
C ARG A 267 -15.42 6.04 -9.29
N ASP A 268 -16.43 6.11 -10.13
CA ASP A 268 -17.81 5.98 -9.71
C ASP A 268 -18.25 4.53 -10.02
N ALA A 269 -19.06 3.95 -9.14
CA ALA A 269 -19.65 2.63 -9.31
C ALA A 269 -20.96 2.55 -8.53
N GLU A 270 -21.72 1.49 -8.78
CA GLU A 270 -23.04 1.29 -8.22
C GLU A 270 -23.05 0.20 -7.15
N ALA A 271 -23.80 0.45 -6.08
CA ALA A 271 -24.03 -0.53 -5.02
C ALA A 271 -25.46 -0.46 -4.51
N ARG A 272 -26.04 -1.61 -4.17
CA ARG A 272 -27.39 -1.72 -3.59
C ARG A 272 -27.33 -1.54 -2.08
N ILE A 273 -28.26 -0.78 -1.52
CA ILE A 273 -28.36 -0.57 -0.07
C ILE A 273 -28.93 -1.82 0.60
N LEU A 274 -28.17 -2.39 1.54
CA LEU A 274 -28.59 -3.49 2.40
C LEU A 274 -29.17 -2.99 3.72
N ASP A 275 -28.51 -2.01 4.35
CA ASP A 275 -28.86 -1.55 5.69
C ASP A 275 -28.41 -0.10 5.97
N HIS A 276 -28.99 0.52 6.99
CA HIS A 276 -28.61 1.80 7.59
C HIS A 276 -27.86 1.56 8.89
N LEU A 277 -26.64 2.08 8.98
CA LEU A 277 -25.82 1.99 10.17
C LEU A 277 -25.95 3.27 11.01
N PRO A 278 -26.19 3.16 12.33
CA PRO A 278 -26.43 4.32 13.19
C PRO A 278 -25.20 5.22 13.30
N GLY A 279 -25.41 6.54 13.29
CA GLY A 279 -24.35 7.51 13.47
C GLY A 279 -23.86 7.62 14.91
N THR A 280 -22.60 8.03 15.06
CA THR A 280 -21.97 8.34 16.35
C THR A 280 -21.54 9.80 16.40
N GLY A 281 -21.23 10.31 17.60
CA GLY A 281 -20.80 11.70 17.79
C GLY A 281 -21.84 12.71 17.25
N LYS A 282 -21.42 13.58 16.32
CA LYS A 282 -22.28 14.60 15.67
C LYS A 282 -23.43 14.02 14.82
N HIS A 283 -23.42 12.71 14.57
CA HIS A 283 -24.47 12.00 13.83
C HIS A 283 -25.29 11.05 14.71
N LYS A 284 -25.19 11.15 16.05
CA LYS A 284 -26.01 10.35 16.96
C LYS A 284 -27.50 10.61 16.69
N GLY A 285 -28.28 9.54 16.56
CA GLY A 285 -29.73 9.60 16.30
C GLY A 285 -30.11 9.78 14.82
N ARG A 286 -29.13 9.81 13.91
CA ARG A 286 -29.35 9.90 12.45
C ARG A 286 -28.42 8.96 11.68
N LEU A 287 -28.51 8.93 10.35
CA LEU A 287 -27.69 8.04 9.52
C LEU A 287 -26.20 8.29 9.75
N GLY A 288 -25.47 7.23 10.12
CA GLY A 288 -24.02 7.20 10.15
C GLY A 288 -23.45 6.84 8.79
N ALA A 289 -23.85 5.67 8.29
CA ALA A 289 -23.39 5.10 7.03
C ALA A 289 -24.44 4.16 6.41
N LEU A 290 -24.35 3.91 5.11
CA LEU A 290 -25.07 2.85 4.42
C LEU A 290 -24.20 1.60 4.37
N LEU A 291 -24.75 0.43 4.71
CA LEU A 291 -24.17 -0.85 4.34
C LEU A 291 -24.68 -1.21 2.94
N VAL A 292 -23.76 -1.44 2.01
CA VAL A 292 -24.08 -1.65 0.59
C VAL A 292 -23.37 -2.88 0.03
N GLU A 293 -23.86 -3.36 -1.11
CA GLU A 293 -23.30 -4.51 -1.85
C GLU A 293 -23.09 -4.15 -3.32
N MET A 294 -21.92 -4.46 -3.87
CA MET A 294 -21.62 -4.37 -5.30
C MET A 294 -22.27 -5.53 -6.07
N PRO A 295 -22.43 -5.44 -7.41
CA PRO A 295 -22.95 -6.55 -8.22
C PRO A 295 -22.16 -7.86 -8.08
N ASP A 296 -20.87 -7.81 -7.78
CA ASP A 296 -20.04 -9.00 -7.54
C ASP A 296 -20.25 -9.67 -6.15
N GLY A 297 -21.11 -9.08 -5.31
CA GLY A 297 -21.40 -9.56 -3.95
C GLY A 297 -20.53 -8.95 -2.85
N THR A 298 -19.56 -8.10 -3.20
CA THR A 298 -18.68 -7.44 -2.22
C THR A 298 -19.47 -6.44 -1.36
N LYS A 299 -19.38 -6.59 -0.04
CA LYS A 299 -20.10 -5.75 0.93
C LYS A 299 -19.16 -4.75 1.61
N PHE A 300 -19.61 -3.50 1.74
CA PHE A 300 -18.84 -2.45 2.40
C PHE A 300 -19.75 -1.32 2.90
N SER A 301 -19.18 -0.38 3.67
CA SER A 301 -19.92 0.75 4.24
C SER A 301 -19.56 2.07 3.57
N VAL A 302 -20.55 2.91 3.30
CA VAL A 302 -20.39 4.28 2.79
C VAL A 302 -20.85 5.26 3.86
N GLY A 303 -19.92 6.00 4.46
CA GLY A 303 -20.19 6.87 5.63
C GLY A 303 -20.09 8.38 5.38
N THR A 304 -19.61 8.78 4.21
CA THR A 304 -19.35 10.19 3.83
C THR A 304 -20.06 10.53 2.53
N GLY A 305 -20.26 11.82 2.24
CA GLY A 305 -20.91 12.30 1.01
C GLY A 305 -22.38 12.72 1.18
N PHE A 306 -23.03 12.32 2.28
CA PHE A 306 -24.39 12.74 2.59
C PHE A 306 -24.48 14.20 3.07
N SER A 307 -25.46 14.93 2.56
CA SER A 307 -25.96 16.16 3.16
C SER A 307 -26.61 15.90 4.52
N ASP A 308 -26.82 16.96 5.32
CA ASP A 308 -27.53 16.81 6.60
C ASP A 308 -28.98 16.33 6.40
N ALA A 309 -29.65 16.78 5.35
CA ALA A 309 -31.00 16.34 4.99
C ALA A 309 -31.04 14.84 4.64
N GLU A 310 -30.07 14.34 3.87
CA GLU A 310 -29.97 12.91 3.56
C GLU A 310 -29.59 12.06 4.78
N ARG A 311 -28.99 12.65 5.82
CA ARG A 311 -28.76 11.93 7.07
C ARG A 311 -30.02 11.80 7.92
N GLU A 312 -30.91 12.78 7.84
CA GLU A 312 -32.23 12.75 8.48
C GLU A 312 -33.21 11.87 7.72
N GLN A 313 -33.14 11.91 6.39
CA GLN A 313 -33.99 11.14 5.47
C GLN A 313 -33.09 10.31 4.53
N PRO A 314 -32.57 9.16 5.01
CA PRO A 314 -31.64 8.36 4.24
C PRO A 314 -32.31 7.66 3.05
N PRO A 315 -31.57 7.44 1.95
CA PRO A 315 -32.01 6.57 0.85
C PRO A 315 -32.47 5.20 1.36
N LYS A 316 -33.52 4.64 0.77
CA LYS A 316 -34.20 3.45 1.29
C LYS A 316 -33.39 2.18 1.05
N ARG A 317 -33.58 1.18 1.92
CA ARG A 317 -33.04 -0.18 1.67
C ARG A 317 -33.56 -0.71 0.33
N GLY A 318 -32.70 -1.38 -0.42
CA GLY A 318 -33.00 -1.89 -1.76
C GLY A 318 -32.72 -0.92 -2.90
N GLU A 319 -32.63 0.39 -2.64
CA GLU A 319 -32.24 1.36 -3.67
C GLU A 319 -30.76 1.19 -4.06
N VAL A 320 -30.44 1.56 -5.29
CA VAL A 320 -29.07 1.58 -5.79
C VAL A 320 -28.52 3.00 -5.63
N ILE A 321 -27.28 3.10 -5.16
CA ILE A 321 -26.56 4.37 -5.09
C ILE A 321 -25.38 4.34 -6.05
N THR A 322 -25.02 5.52 -6.57
CA THR A 322 -23.68 5.75 -7.06
C THR A 322 -22.79 6.14 -5.89
N TYR A 323 -21.65 5.46 -5.76
CA TYR A 323 -20.60 5.81 -4.82
C TYR A 323 -19.30 6.06 -5.60
N ARG A 324 -18.50 6.97 -5.05
CA ARG A 324 -17.20 7.38 -5.58
C ARG A 324 -16.09 6.82 -4.71
N TYR A 325 -15.07 6.21 -5.31
CA TYR A 325 -13.93 5.62 -4.61
C TYR A 325 -12.63 5.89 -5.39
N GLN A 326 -11.47 5.68 -4.76
CA GLN A 326 -10.16 5.93 -5.41
C GLN A 326 -9.57 4.66 -6.03
N GLU A 327 -9.58 3.59 -5.27
CA GLU A 327 -8.97 2.32 -5.61
C GLU A 327 -9.68 1.18 -4.87
N LEU A 328 -9.50 -0.07 -5.31
CA LEU A 328 -9.94 -1.25 -4.58
C LEU A 328 -8.80 -1.73 -3.67
N SER A 329 -9.12 -2.34 -2.53
CA SER A 329 -8.16 -3.10 -1.74
C SER A 329 -7.77 -4.41 -2.46
N ASP A 330 -6.76 -5.12 -1.97
CA ASP A 330 -6.39 -6.46 -2.47
C ASP A 330 -7.57 -7.45 -2.46
N GLY A 331 -8.56 -7.22 -1.58
CA GLY A 331 -9.79 -8.00 -1.50
C GLY A 331 -10.96 -7.44 -2.32
N GLY A 332 -10.72 -6.52 -3.26
CA GLY A 332 -11.75 -5.95 -4.12
C GLY A 332 -12.65 -4.91 -3.45
N VAL A 333 -12.37 -4.49 -2.22
CA VAL A 333 -13.23 -3.55 -1.47
C VAL A 333 -12.86 -2.09 -1.81
N PRO A 334 -13.82 -1.24 -2.22
CA PRO A 334 -13.57 0.17 -2.47
C PRO A 334 -12.94 0.89 -1.27
N ARG A 335 -11.82 1.58 -1.49
CA ARG A 335 -11.14 2.42 -0.49
C ARG A 335 -11.68 3.84 -0.53
N PHE A 336 -12.02 4.34 0.66
CA PHE A 336 -12.57 5.68 0.90
C PHE A 336 -13.85 6.00 0.10
N PRO A 337 -14.86 5.11 0.12
CA PRO A 337 -16.07 5.30 -0.66
C PRO A 337 -16.90 6.47 -0.13
N THR A 338 -17.39 7.32 -1.03
CA THR A 338 -18.20 8.50 -0.73
C THR A 338 -19.50 8.42 -1.53
N TYR A 339 -20.63 8.65 -0.87
CA TYR A 339 -21.94 8.67 -1.50
C TYR A 339 -22.03 9.85 -2.49
N VAL A 340 -22.57 9.59 -3.68
CA VAL A 340 -22.80 10.60 -4.73
C VAL A 340 -24.30 10.90 -4.86
N GLY A 341 -25.13 9.86 -4.91
CA GLY A 341 -26.57 10.01 -5.14
C GLY A 341 -27.27 8.67 -5.31
N VAL A 342 -28.60 8.67 -5.23
CA VAL A 342 -29.43 7.53 -5.63
C VAL A 342 -29.43 7.40 -7.16
N ARG A 343 -29.35 6.17 -7.65
CA ARG A 343 -29.32 5.80 -9.08
C ARG A 343 -30.54 4.94 -9.39
N HIS A 344 -31.52 5.50 -10.10
CA HIS A 344 -32.80 4.82 -10.35
C HIS A 344 -32.82 3.96 -11.63
N ASP A 345 -31.91 4.23 -12.56
CA ASP A 345 -31.81 3.64 -13.90
C ASP A 345 -30.84 2.46 -14.00
N PHE A 346 -30.20 2.07 -12.90
CA PHE A 346 -29.23 0.98 -12.89
C PHE A 346 -29.91 -0.37 -12.60
N ASP A 347 -29.84 -1.29 -13.57
CA ASP A 347 -30.31 -2.67 -13.40
C ASP A 347 -29.26 -3.51 -12.65
N PHE A 348 -29.36 -3.48 -11.32
CA PHE A 348 -28.44 -4.19 -10.45
C PHE A 348 -28.52 -5.72 -10.60
N ASP A 349 -29.70 -6.28 -10.89
CA ASP A 349 -29.86 -7.73 -10.98
C ASP A 349 -29.29 -8.28 -12.29
N ALA A 350 -29.41 -7.53 -13.39
CA ALA A 350 -28.68 -7.84 -14.62
C ALA A 350 -27.16 -7.77 -14.40
N ALA A 351 -26.66 -6.71 -13.76
CA ALA A 351 -25.23 -6.56 -13.46
C ALA A 351 -24.71 -7.68 -12.54
N ARG A 352 -25.51 -8.11 -11.54
CA ARG A 352 -25.18 -9.24 -10.66
C ARG A 352 -25.15 -10.57 -11.41
N SER A 353 -26.06 -10.76 -12.36
CA SER A 353 -26.10 -11.98 -13.16
C SER A 353 -24.87 -12.10 -14.07
N GLN A 354 -24.36 -10.98 -14.57
CA GLN A 354 -23.14 -10.94 -15.37
C GLN A 354 -21.89 -11.23 -14.52
N SER A 355 -21.73 -10.57 -13.37
CA SER A 355 -20.58 -10.77 -12.47
C SER A 355 -20.48 -12.20 -11.91
N THR A 356 -21.62 -12.84 -11.63
CA THR A 356 -21.68 -14.23 -11.16
C THR A 356 -21.39 -15.25 -12.25
N SER A 357 -21.55 -14.89 -13.52
CA SER A 357 -21.22 -15.76 -14.67
C SER A 357 -19.72 -15.77 -14.98
N GLU A 358 -19.03 -14.64 -14.82
CA GLU A 358 -17.59 -14.50 -15.06
C GLU A 358 -16.72 -15.12 -13.95
N SER A 359 -17.30 -15.38 -12.77
CA SER A 359 -16.61 -15.93 -11.60
C SER A 359 -16.70 -17.47 -11.46
N ARG A 360 -17.37 -18.18 -12.40
CA ARG A 360 -17.40 -19.65 -12.43
C ARG A 360 -16.34 -20.22 -13.38
N PRO A 361 -15.37 -21.03 -12.91
CA PRO A 361 -14.57 -21.83 -13.82
C PRO A 361 -15.48 -22.88 -14.50
N ALA A 362 -15.30 -23.06 -15.81
CA ALA A 362 -16.04 -24.05 -16.61
C ALA A 362 -15.94 -25.45 -15.97
N ALA A 363 -17.08 -25.98 -15.53
CA ALA A 363 -17.15 -27.32 -14.96
C ALA A 363 -16.97 -28.36 -16.07
N VAL A 364 -15.82 -29.06 -16.08
CA VAL A 364 -15.63 -30.28 -16.85
C VAL A 364 -16.53 -31.36 -16.26
N GLY A 365 -17.59 -31.73 -17.00
CA GLY A 365 -18.50 -32.79 -16.61
C GLY A 365 -17.80 -34.15 -16.60
N LYS A 366 -17.88 -34.87 -15.47
CA LYS A 366 -17.55 -36.30 -15.40
C LYS A 366 -18.64 -37.12 -16.11
N PRO A 367 -18.29 -38.14 -16.92
CA PRO A 367 -19.28 -39.01 -17.52
C PRO A 367 -19.91 -39.94 -16.46
N SER A 368 -21.22 -40.09 -16.56
CA SER A 368 -22.07 -40.94 -15.70
C SER A 368 -21.79 -42.43 -15.93
N ALA A 369 -21.56 -43.16 -14.84
CA ALA A 369 -21.39 -44.61 -14.82
C ALA A 369 -22.75 -45.33 -14.98
N ARG A 370 -22.82 -46.30 -15.90
CA ARG A 370 -23.92 -47.28 -15.97
C ARG A 370 -23.62 -48.49 -15.07
N PRO A 371 -24.64 -49.16 -14.52
CA PRO A 371 -24.46 -50.27 -13.58
C PRO A 371 -24.16 -51.60 -14.29
N ALA A 372 -23.53 -52.48 -13.52
CA ALA A 372 -22.95 -53.77 -13.91
C ALA A 372 -23.97 -54.85 -14.29
N GLU A 373 -23.64 -55.65 -15.31
CA GLU A 373 -24.16 -57.00 -15.53
C GLU A 373 -23.09 -58.05 -15.16
N ALA A 374 -23.53 -59.12 -14.49
CA ALA A 374 -22.72 -60.23 -13.98
C ALA A 374 -22.54 -61.35 -15.05
N PRO A 375 -21.63 -62.32 -14.83
CA PRO A 375 -20.70 -62.84 -15.83
C PRO A 375 -21.20 -64.05 -16.62
N ARG A 376 -20.58 -64.30 -17.78
CA ARG A 376 -20.55 -65.60 -18.45
C ARG A 376 -19.10 -66.07 -18.68
N ALA A 377 -18.98 -67.38 -18.80
CA ALA A 377 -17.88 -68.22 -18.36
C ALA A 377 -16.64 -68.27 -19.28
N VAL A 378 -15.60 -68.84 -18.67
CA VAL A 378 -14.23 -69.12 -19.11
C VAL A 378 -14.12 -69.96 -20.39
N GLY A 379 -13.06 -69.69 -21.17
CA GLY A 379 -12.44 -70.63 -22.11
C GLY A 379 -10.92 -70.40 -22.17
N PRO A 380 -10.06 -71.44 -22.00
CA PRO A 380 -8.60 -71.31 -21.99
C PRO A 380 -7.99 -71.70 -23.35
N ASP A 381 -7.16 -70.84 -23.92
CA ASP A 381 -6.18 -71.09 -25.01
C ASP A 381 -5.72 -69.70 -25.49
N GLN A 382 -4.46 -69.34 -25.74
CA GLN A 382 -3.20 -70.03 -25.98
C GLN A 382 -2.03 -69.09 -25.61
N LEU A 383 -0.94 -69.68 -25.14
CA LEU A 383 0.38 -69.06 -25.00
C LEU A 383 1.13 -69.07 -26.35
N ALA A 384 2.19 -68.24 -26.42
CA ALA A 384 3.23 -68.09 -27.46
C ALA A 384 2.90 -67.00 -28.50
N ASP A 385 3.75 -66.03 -28.85
CA ASP A 385 5.21 -66.12 -29.01
C ASP A 385 5.87 -64.73 -29.29
N PHE A 386 7.15 -64.56 -28.90
CA PHE A 386 8.18 -63.57 -29.34
C PHE A 386 7.97 -62.05 -29.07
N GLU A 387 8.96 -61.20 -28.77
CA GLU A 387 10.30 -61.21 -28.16
C GLU A 387 10.79 -59.75 -28.17
N SER A 388 11.50 -59.33 -27.11
CA SER A 388 12.55 -58.28 -27.06
C SER A 388 12.25 -56.78 -27.34
N GLY A 389 12.42 -55.97 -26.30
CA GLY A 389 12.66 -54.52 -26.37
C GLY A 389 12.89 -53.95 -24.94
N PRO A 390 14.03 -53.29 -24.65
CA PRO A 390 14.54 -53.17 -23.28
C PRO A 390 13.92 -52.06 -22.42
N ASP A 391 14.04 -52.30 -21.11
CA ASP A 391 13.59 -51.55 -19.94
C ASP A 391 13.81 -50.02 -19.95
N LEU A 392 12.76 -49.30 -19.55
CA LEU A 392 12.82 -47.94 -19.00
C LEU A 392 12.51 -48.01 -17.50
N PRO A 393 13.40 -47.57 -16.59
CA PRO A 393 13.09 -47.53 -15.16
C PRO A 393 12.18 -46.35 -14.79
N THR A 394 11.24 -46.65 -13.90
CA THR A 394 10.27 -45.79 -13.20
C THR A 394 10.90 -44.70 -12.32
N PRO A 395 10.15 -43.64 -11.94
CA PRO A 395 10.68 -42.46 -11.29
C PRO A 395 10.71 -42.60 -9.76
N THR A 396 11.86 -42.41 -9.12
CA THR A 396 11.92 -42.07 -7.69
C THR A 396 13.19 -41.29 -7.35
N GLN A 397 12.99 -40.10 -6.75
CA GLN A 397 13.93 -39.30 -5.95
C GLN A 397 15.14 -38.63 -6.65
N ALA A 398 15.04 -37.31 -6.86
CA ALA A 398 16.14 -36.39 -6.58
C ALA A 398 15.61 -34.97 -6.33
N ARG A 399 15.73 -34.53 -5.07
CA ARG A 399 15.57 -33.16 -4.58
C ARG A 399 16.94 -32.46 -4.73
N LEU A 400 16.91 -31.16 -5.05
CA LEU A 400 17.95 -30.14 -4.82
C LEU A 400 19.25 -30.19 -5.64
N SER A 401 19.37 -29.27 -6.62
CA SER A 401 20.45 -28.27 -6.67
C SER A 401 20.28 -27.35 -7.89
N ARG A 402 19.91 -26.08 -7.68
CA ARG A 402 20.21 -24.99 -8.62
C ARG A 402 20.94 -23.91 -7.82
N THR A 403 22.22 -23.73 -8.13
CA THR A 403 23.14 -22.80 -7.48
C THR A 403 22.86 -21.36 -7.93
N GLY A 404 22.90 -20.40 -6.99
CA GLY A 404 22.58 -18.97 -7.19
C GLY A 404 23.53 -18.17 -8.07
N THR A 405 24.43 -18.82 -8.81
CA THR A 405 25.41 -18.16 -9.69
C THR A 405 24.84 -17.87 -11.08
N GLU A 406 23.96 -18.73 -11.61
CA GLU A 406 23.34 -18.56 -12.95
C GLU A 406 22.23 -17.49 -12.97
N VAL A 407 21.58 -17.22 -11.84
CA VAL A 407 20.59 -16.13 -11.74
C VAL A 407 21.29 -14.77 -11.69
N ARG A 408 22.55 -14.72 -11.25
CA ARG A 408 23.33 -13.47 -11.10
C ARG A 408 23.88 -12.97 -12.44
N SER A 409 24.26 -13.86 -13.36
CA SER A 409 24.74 -13.49 -14.70
C SER A 409 23.62 -12.95 -15.60
N GLN A 410 22.44 -13.59 -15.59
CA GLN A 410 21.30 -13.17 -16.42
C GLN A 410 20.71 -11.81 -15.99
N VAL A 411 20.83 -11.44 -14.72
CA VAL A 411 20.39 -10.14 -14.20
C VAL A 411 21.39 -9.03 -14.56
N ILE A 412 22.70 -9.33 -14.56
CA ILE A 412 23.74 -8.37 -14.95
C ILE A 412 23.71 -8.11 -16.46
N GLU A 413 23.58 -9.14 -17.31
CA GLU A 413 23.46 -8.97 -18.76
C GLU A 413 22.21 -8.15 -19.14
N ARG A 414 21.08 -8.36 -18.46
CA ARG A 414 19.88 -7.52 -18.64
C ARG A 414 20.09 -6.09 -18.15
N TYR A 415 20.91 -5.87 -17.13
CA TYR A 415 21.20 -4.53 -16.63
C TYR A 415 22.11 -3.76 -17.60
N GLU A 416 23.19 -4.38 -18.09
CA GLU A 416 24.11 -3.78 -19.05
C GLU A 416 23.45 -3.49 -20.41
N SER A 417 22.58 -4.39 -20.87
CA SER A 417 21.77 -4.16 -22.08
C SER A 417 20.82 -2.97 -21.96
N ASN A 418 20.25 -2.73 -20.76
CA ASN A 418 19.37 -1.58 -20.52
C ASN A 418 20.14 -0.25 -20.38
N VAL A 419 21.36 -0.28 -19.85
CA VAL A 419 22.25 0.90 -19.80
C VAL A 419 22.70 1.28 -21.20
N ALA A 420 23.10 0.30 -22.03
CA ALA A 420 23.47 0.53 -23.43
C ALA A 420 22.30 1.07 -24.28
N ALA A 421 21.09 0.54 -24.08
CA ALA A 421 19.89 1.04 -24.77
C ALA A 421 19.54 2.49 -24.38
N ARG A 422 19.76 2.88 -23.12
CA ARG A 422 19.56 4.26 -22.64
C ARG A 422 20.62 5.22 -23.19
N ALA A 423 21.87 4.79 -23.28
CA ALA A 423 22.94 5.59 -23.89
C ALA A 423 22.67 5.83 -25.39
N ALA A 424 22.28 4.79 -26.13
CA ALA A 424 21.92 4.90 -27.55
C ALA A 424 20.71 5.82 -27.79
N PHE A 425 19.74 5.83 -26.88
CA PHE A 425 18.57 6.72 -26.96
C PHE A 425 18.92 8.19 -26.70
N GLU A 426 19.81 8.47 -25.76
CA GLU A 426 20.27 9.84 -25.49
C GLU A 426 21.20 10.36 -26.60
N ASP A 427 22.02 9.50 -27.21
CA ASP A 427 22.81 9.86 -28.39
C ASP A 427 21.90 10.13 -29.60
N ALA A 428 20.84 9.34 -29.79
CA ALA A 428 19.85 9.59 -30.83
C ALA A 428 19.12 10.94 -30.63
N LYS A 429 18.78 11.30 -29.40
CA LYS A 429 18.21 12.63 -29.08
C LYS A 429 19.18 13.76 -29.39
N ARG A 430 20.47 13.61 -29.06
CA ARG A 430 21.50 14.61 -29.39
C ARG A 430 21.69 14.77 -30.90
N ALA A 431 21.65 13.67 -31.65
CA ALA A 431 21.74 13.68 -33.11
C ALA A 431 20.53 14.36 -33.77
N ILE A 432 19.32 14.15 -33.22
CA ILE A 432 18.09 14.83 -33.67
C ILE A 432 18.15 16.33 -33.36
N ALA A 433 18.62 16.71 -32.16
CA ALA A 433 18.77 18.11 -31.76
C ALA A 433 19.84 18.87 -32.58
N ALA A 434 20.82 18.15 -33.13
CA ALA A 434 21.87 18.70 -33.99
C ALA A 434 21.46 18.82 -35.48
N GLY A 435 20.21 18.54 -35.85
CA GLY A 435 19.69 18.68 -37.21
C GLY A 435 20.19 17.63 -38.21
N GLY A 436 20.73 16.52 -37.73
CA GLY A 436 21.47 15.55 -38.53
C GLY A 436 20.73 14.26 -38.87
N TYR A 437 19.46 14.29 -39.27
CA TYR A 437 18.83 13.09 -39.88
C TYR A 437 17.89 13.45 -41.03
N ARG A 438 18.36 13.25 -42.27
CA ARG A 438 17.49 13.12 -43.45
C ARG A 438 17.13 11.65 -43.60
N LEU A 439 15.85 11.34 -43.49
CA LEU A 439 15.30 10.02 -43.75
C LEU A 439 15.60 9.60 -45.20
N ARG A 440 16.14 8.39 -45.38
CA ARG A 440 15.99 7.59 -46.59
C ARG A 440 15.03 6.45 -46.28
#